data_AF-A0A433SAP7-F1
#
_entry.id   AF-A0A433SAP7-F1
#
_cell.length_a   1.000
_cell.length_b   1.000
_cell.length_c   1.000
_cell.angle_alpha   90.00
_cell.angle_beta   90.00
_cell.angle_gamma   90.00
#
_symmetry.space_group_name_H-M   'P 1'
#
loop_
_entity.id
_entity.type
_entity.pdbx_description
1 polymer ?
#
loop_
_entity_poly.entity_id
_entity_poly.type
_entity_poly.pdbx_seq_one_letter_code
_entity_poly.pdbx_strand_id
1 'polypeptide(L)'
;MQDWFSNRLVINGAQEHVTEMKKLFSANLRPIHQEAIQKSRKLFVAGCAGLLKTIKPVGFQIYPQLVQAGIGANTPQNKAFTDWLILLKTEPDLNTSISKEICLLYEESGLDFRSWQTLSHTEQNIASTLFSQKSGDWFDLPFTEKEITAQQCWQMLDEMPISFGFDMRFLIPTQLFAEINGTSGNLFDYQSTFHLYHDLYETRWPHGLNVKISQQTKAEMEIDFDTLWSPPGERVISSLSEMYSCDVLHTFSGGIQKIRKC
;
A
#
# COMPACT_ATOMS: atom_id res chain seq x y z
N MET A 1 -19.38 -4.04 -18.33
CA MET A 1 -18.21 -4.44 -19.13
C MET A 1 -17.02 -3.78 -18.43
N GLN A 2 -15.98 -4.53 -18.10
CA GLN A 2 -14.82 -3.94 -17.43
C GLN A 2 -13.96 -3.32 -18.53
N ASP A 3 -13.94 -1.99 -18.62
CA ASP A 3 -13.21 -1.31 -19.68
C ASP A 3 -11.72 -1.34 -19.35
N TRP A 4 -10.97 -2.03 -20.20
CA TRP A 4 -9.51 -2.10 -20.15
C TRP A 4 -8.94 -1.04 -21.06
N PHE A 5 -7.94 -0.31 -20.55
CA PHE A 5 -7.19 0.66 -21.33
C PHE A 5 -5.82 0.09 -21.63
N SER A 6 -5.50 -0.04 -22.91
CA SER A 6 -4.15 -0.38 -23.34
C SER A 6 -3.32 0.89 -23.42
N ASN A 7 -2.21 0.91 -22.71
CA ASN A 7 -1.29 2.02 -22.57
C ASN A 7 0.04 1.65 -23.20
N ARG A 8 0.69 2.66 -23.79
CA ARG A 8 2.05 2.60 -24.29
C ARG A 8 2.85 3.78 -23.82
N LEU A 9 4.02 3.53 -23.25
CA LEU A 9 5.04 4.53 -22.98
C LEU A 9 6.18 4.37 -23.98
N VAL A 10 6.60 5.47 -24.60
CA VAL A 10 7.87 5.56 -25.31
C VAL A 10 8.80 6.41 -24.46
N ILE A 11 9.89 5.82 -24.01
CA ILE A 11 10.81 6.43 -23.05
C ILE A 11 12.16 6.64 -23.71
N ASN A 12 12.70 7.85 -23.57
CA ASN A 12 14.02 8.21 -24.06
C ASN A 12 14.84 8.90 -22.95
N GLY A 13 16.09 8.50 -22.77
CA GLY A 13 16.97 9.12 -21.80
C GLY A 13 18.36 8.50 -21.74
N ALA A 14 19.15 8.88 -20.75
CA ALA A 14 20.45 8.26 -20.50
C ALA A 14 20.28 6.76 -20.21
N GLN A 15 21.18 5.92 -20.72
CA GLN A 15 21.09 4.46 -20.58
C GLN A 15 20.93 4.02 -19.12
N GLU A 16 21.66 4.65 -18.18
CA GLU A 16 21.58 4.33 -16.76
C GLU A 16 20.19 4.61 -16.18
N HIS A 17 19.58 5.73 -16.55
CA HIS A 17 18.25 6.13 -16.11
C HIS A 17 17.16 5.22 -16.70
N VAL A 18 17.25 4.89 -17.99
CA VAL A 18 16.34 3.95 -18.66
C VAL A 18 16.44 2.56 -18.03
N THR A 19 17.66 2.11 -17.70
CA THR A 19 17.90 0.84 -17.03
C THR A 19 17.31 0.83 -15.61
N GLU A 20 17.43 1.92 -14.87
CA GLU A 20 16.85 2.04 -13.53
C GLU A 20 15.33 2.07 -13.58
N MET A 21 14.76 2.86 -14.49
CA MET A 21 13.31 2.94 -14.71
C MET A 21 12.72 1.58 -15.06
N LYS A 22 13.42 0.77 -15.87
CA LYS A 22 12.99 -0.58 -16.24
C LYS A 22 12.69 -1.48 -15.03
N LYS A 23 13.37 -1.28 -13.89
CA LYS A 23 13.12 -2.07 -12.68
C LYS A 23 11.70 -1.88 -12.13
N LEU A 24 11.18 -0.66 -12.21
CA LEU A 24 9.80 -0.32 -11.78
C LEU A 24 8.75 -1.12 -12.57
N PHE A 25 8.98 -1.32 -13.86
CA PHE A 25 8.07 -2.03 -14.74
C PHE A 25 8.21 -3.55 -14.67
N SER A 26 9.37 -4.05 -14.23
CA SER A 26 9.71 -5.48 -14.27
C SER A 26 9.24 -6.26 -13.02
N ALA A 27 8.43 -5.67 -12.13
CA ALA A 27 8.03 -6.28 -10.85
C ALA A 27 9.23 -6.74 -9.97
N ASN A 28 10.37 -6.08 -10.14
CA ASN A 28 11.63 -6.44 -9.46
C ASN A 28 11.93 -5.55 -8.24
N LEU A 29 11.08 -4.55 -7.98
CA LEU A 29 11.21 -3.70 -6.80
C LEU A 29 10.50 -4.37 -5.62
N ARG A 30 11.18 -4.36 -4.47
CA ARG A 30 10.55 -4.74 -3.19
C ARG A 30 9.51 -3.67 -2.82
N PRO A 31 8.22 -4.00 -2.72
CA PRO A 31 7.16 -3.03 -2.44
C PRO A 31 7.09 -2.70 -0.94
N ILE A 32 8.08 -1.94 -0.47
CA ILE A 32 8.23 -1.61 0.95
C ILE A 32 7.02 -0.88 1.54
N HIS A 33 6.31 -0.08 0.73
CA HIS A 33 5.06 0.57 1.14
C HIS A 33 3.95 -0.45 1.39
N GLN A 34 3.82 -1.50 0.57
CA GLN A 34 2.86 -2.58 0.81
C GLN A 34 3.19 -3.36 2.07
N GLU A 35 4.47 -3.62 2.33
CA GLU A 35 4.90 -4.26 3.58
C GLU A 35 4.52 -3.41 4.78
N ALA A 36 4.78 -2.10 4.72
CA ALA A 36 4.39 -1.17 5.77
C ALA A 36 2.88 -1.13 5.99
N ILE A 37 2.06 -1.22 4.93
CA ILE A 37 0.60 -1.29 5.01
C ILE A 37 0.15 -2.56 5.73
N GLN A 38 0.64 -3.74 5.34
CA GLN A 38 0.26 -5.02 5.96
C GLN A 38 0.68 -5.07 7.44
N LYS A 39 1.92 -4.68 7.73
CA LYS A 39 2.44 -4.58 9.10
C LYS A 39 1.63 -3.60 9.95
N SER A 40 1.23 -2.46 9.39
CA SER A 40 0.37 -1.49 10.07
C SER A 40 -1.04 -2.01 10.31
N ARG A 41 -1.63 -2.75 9.36
CA ARG A 41 -2.92 -3.44 9.57
C ARG A 41 -2.81 -4.43 10.72
N LYS A 42 -1.71 -5.18 10.83
CA LYS A 42 -1.49 -6.11 11.94
C LYS A 42 -1.28 -5.39 13.28
N LEU A 43 -0.52 -4.29 13.32
CA LEU A 43 -0.39 -3.41 14.49
C LEU A 43 -1.75 -2.86 14.93
N PHE A 44 -2.57 -2.45 13.97
CA PHE A 44 -3.91 -1.94 14.21
C PHE A 44 -4.81 -3.02 14.84
N VAL A 45 -4.85 -4.22 14.26
CA VAL A 45 -5.60 -5.36 14.83
C VAL A 45 -5.10 -5.69 16.24
N ALA A 46 -3.77 -5.70 16.45
CA ALA A 46 -3.17 -6.00 17.74
C ALA A 46 -3.49 -4.95 18.81
N GLY A 47 -3.51 -3.67 18.45
CA GLY A 47 -3.95 -2.59 19.35
C GLY A 47 -5.41 -2.73 19.74
N CYS A 48 -6.30 -2.97 18.77
CA CYS A 48 -7.73 -3.20 19.03
C CYS A 48 -7.97 -4.43 19.91
N ALA A 49 -7.23 -5.52 19.70
CA ALA A 49 -7.32 -6.73 20.53
C ALA A 49 -6.70 -6.53 21.94
N GLY A 50 -5.97 -5.44 22.17
CA GLY A 50 -5.30 -5.15 23.43
C GLY A 50 -3.99 -5.91 23.65
N LEU A 51 -3.45 -6.55 22.61
CA LEU A 51 -2.15 -7.22 22.60
C LEU A 51 -1.01 -6.21 22.78
N LEU A 52 -1.18 -5.04 22.16
CA LEU A 52 -0.28 -3.91 22.29
C LEU A 52 -1.05 -2.75 22.91
N LYS A 53 -0.38 -2.03 23.81
CA LYS A 53 -0.98 -0.92 24.54
C LYS A 53 -0.04 0.27 24.51
N THR A 54 -0.61 1.47 24.59
CA THR A 54 0.20 2.68 24.65
C THR A 54 0.90 2.78 26.02
N ILE A 55 2.12 3.32 26.07
CA ILE A 55 2.85 3.52 27.34
C ILE A 55 2.53 4.86 28.01
N LYS A 56 1.81 5.73 27.30
CA LYS A 56 1.38 7.07 27.74
C LYS A 56 0.01 7.37 27.13
N PRO A 57 -0.76 8.31 27.70
CA PRO A 57 -2.05 8.69 27.12
C PRO A 57 -1.89 9.20 25.68
N VAL A 58 -2.41 8.43 24.72
CA VAL A 58 -2.54 8.84 23.31
C VAL A 58 -4.00 8.67 22.92
N GLY A 59 -4.69 9.78 22.69
CA GLY A 59 -6.07 9.74 22.21
C GLY A 59 -6.14 9.38 20.72
N PHE A 60 -7.14 8.59 20.34
CA PHE A 60 -7.44 8.25 18.95
C PHE A 60 -8.96 8.27 18.72
N GLN A 61 -9.51 9.48 18.57
CA GLN A 61 -10.97 9.71 18.60
C GLN A 61 -11.71 9.09 17.42
N ILE A 62 -11.07 9.02 16.25
CA ILE A 62 -11.62 8.44 15.03
C ILE A 62 -11.80 6.92 15.11
N TYR A 63 -11.12 6.25 16.06
CA TYR A 63 -11.33 4.83 16.36
C TYR A 63 -10.94 4.48 17.81
N PRO A 64 -11.77 4.81 18.80
CA PRO A 64 -11.40 4.68 20.21
C PRO A 64 -11.01 3.25 20.63
N GLN A 65 -11.54 2.23 19.94
CA GLN A 65 -11.25 0.82 20.18
C GLN A 65 -9.75 0.50 20.07
N LEU A 66 -8.99 1.24 19.25
CA LEU A 66 -7.55 1.03 19.06
C LEU A 66 -6.74 1.25 20.35
N VAL A 67 -7.26 2.07 21.27
CA VAL A 67 -6.61 2.39 22.55
C VAL A 67 -7.46 2.02 23.76
N GLN A 68 -8.57 1.30 23.55
CA GLN A 68 -9.54 0.96 24.60
C GLN A 68 -8.95 0.08 25.70
N ALA A 69 -7.92 -0.71 25.39
CA ALA A 69 -7.23 -1.58 26.35
C ALA A 69 -6.39 -0.82 27.40
N GLY A 70 -6.31 0.52 27.29
CA GLY A 70 -5.68 1.41 28.25
C GLY A 70 -4.16 1.52 28.11
N ILE A 71 -3.50 1.95 29.19
CA ILE A 71 -2.05 2.12 29.25
C ILE A 71 -1.39 0.79 29.66
N GLY A 72 -0.39 0.37 28.89
CA GLY A 72 0.41 -0.82 29.16
C GLY A 72 1.69 -0.54 29.96
N ALA A 73 2.41 -1.60 30.28
CA ALA A 73 3.75 -1.49 30.86
C ALA A 73 4.74 -0.91 29.84
N ASN A 74 5.79 -0.24 30.34
CA ASN A 74 6.86 0.31 29.51
C ASN A 74 7.81 -0.81 29.03
N THR A 75 7.35 -1.55 28.02
CA THR A 75 8.13 -2.59 27.32
C THR A 75 8.50 -2.10 25.92
N PRO A 76 9.55 -2.67 25.29
CA PRO A 76 9.89 -2.34 23.90
C PRO A 76 8.70 -2.46 22.94
N GLN A 77 7.87 -3.49 23.12
CA GLN A 77 6.72 -3.75 22.25
C GLN A 77 5.66 -2.64 22.34
N ASN A 78 5.31 -2.24 23.56
CA ASN A 78 4.35 -1.17 23.79
C ASN A 78 4.90 0.20 23.40
N LYS A 79 6.22 0.41 23.55
CA LYS A 79 6.89 1.63 23.05
C LYS A 79 6.78 1.72 21.53
N ALA A 80 7.13 0.66 20.81
CA ALA A 80 7.04 0.61 19.36
C ALA A 80 5.60 0.85 18.86
N PHE A 81 4.61 0.24 19.51
CA PHE A 81 3.19 0.52 19.23
C PHE A 81 2.80 1.98 19.50
N THR A 82 3.29 2.56 20.59
CA THR A 82 3.03 3.98 20.92
C THR A 82 3.61 4.90 19.85
N ASP A 83 4.83 4.63 19.42
CA ASP A 83 5.53 5.42 18.41
C ASP A 83 4.84 5.26 17.03
N TRP A 84 4.43 4.05 16.66
CA TRP A 84 3.61 3.80 15.47
C TRP A 84 2.27 4.54 15.52
N LEU A 85 1.59 4.57 16.67
CA LEU A 85 0.32 5.29 16.80
C LEU A 85 0.51 6.80 16.68
N ILE A 86 1.61 7.35 17.21
CA ILE A 86 1.97 8.76 17.03
C ILE A 86 2.22 9.06 15.56
N LEU A 87 2.96 8.21 14.86
CA LEU A 87 3.21 8.31 13.42
C LEU A 87 1.89 8.23 12.63
N LEU A 88 1.01 7.27 12.92
CA LEU A 88 -0.27 7.14 12.23
C LEU A 88 -1.13 8.41 12.33
N LYS A 89 -1.07 9.10 13.49
CA LYS A 89 -1.80 10.35 13.73
C LYS A 89 -1.28 11.55 12.95
N THR A 90 -0.08 11.48 12.38
CA THR A 90 0.43 12.52 11.47
C THR A 90 -0.06 12.33 10.03
N GLU A 91 -0.93 11.34 9.78
CA GLU A 91 -1.48 11.00 8.46
C GLU A 91 -0.39 10.90 7.38
N PRO A 92 0.63 10.05 7.58
CA PRO A 92 1.83 10.11 6.78
C PRO A 92 1.63 9.53 5.38
N ASP A 93 2.25 10.20 4.40
CA ASP A 93 2.50 9.66 3.08
C ASP A 93 3.53 8.51 3.17
N LEU A 94 3.21 7.36 2.57
CA LEU A 94 4.01 6.13 2.60
C LEU A 94 5.18 6.17 1.60
N ASN A 95 6.05 7.16 1.76
CA ASN A 95 7.33 7.17 1.07
C ASN A 95 8.27 6.07 1.61
N THR A 96 9.41 5.88 0.97
CA THR A 96 10.38 4.84 1.35
C THR A 96 10.91 4.99 2.79
N SER A 97 11.08 6.22 3.29
CA SER A 97 11.61 6.45 4.64
C SER A 97 10.58 6.05 5.71
N ILE A 98 9.35 6.56 5.58
CA ILE A 98 8.25 6.24 6.50
C ILE A 98 7.92 4.75 6.45
N SER A 99 7.93 4.15 5.25
CA SER A 99 7.66 2.72 5.11
C SER A 99 8.71 1.86 5.83
N LYS A 100 10.00 2.25 5.78
CA LYS A 100 11.06 1.59 6.55
C LYS A 100 10.90 1.77 8.06
N GLU A 101 10.54 2.97 8.50
CA GLU A 101 10.28 3.27 9.92
C GLU A 101 9.14 2.39 10.47
N ILE A 102 8.03 2.27 9.74
CA ILE A 102 6.92 1.38 10.10
C ILE A 102 7.39 -0.07 10.20
N CYS A 103 8.18 -0.54 9.23
CA CYS A 103 8.73 -1.90 9.26
C CYS A 103 9.58 -2.17 10.50
N LEU A 104 10.40 -1.20 10.92
CA LEU A 104 11.21 -1.29 12.13
C LEU A 104 10.34 -1.30 13.40
N LEU A 105 9.37 -0.40 13.50
CA LEU A 105 8.43 -0.37 14.64
C LEU A 105 7.64 -1.68 14.76
N TYR A 106 7.27 -2.26 13.63
CA TYR A 106 6.62 -3.57 13.61
C TYR A 106 7.54 -4.69 14.12
N GLU A 107 8.81 -4.73 13.70
CA GLU A 107 9.78 -5.71 14.21
C GLU A 107 9.99 -5.54 15.73
N GLU A 108 10.11 -4.30 16.22
CA GLU A 108 10.24 -4.00 17.65
C GLU A 108 8.98 -4.33 18.47
N SER A 109 7.81 -4.37 17.83
CA SER A 109 6.55 -4.79 18.46
C SER A 109 6.52 -6.28 18.81
N GLY A 110 7.37 -7.09 18.16
CA GLY A 110 7.44 -8.54 18.37
C GLY A 110 6.21 -9.32 17.88
N LEU A 111 5.35 -8.72 17.06
CA LEU A 111 4.14 -9.38 16.53
C LEU A 111 4.44 -10.55 15.58
N ASP A 112 5.65 -10.60 15.01
CA ASP A 112 6.11 -11.73 14.18
C ASP A 112 6.12 -13.06 14.94
N PHE A 113 6.34 -13.01 16.25
CA PHE A 113 6.40 -14.20 17.10
C PHE A 113 5.01 -14.61 17.63
N ARG A 114 3.95 -13.88 17.29
CA ARG A 114 2.59 -14.14 17.75
C ARG A 114 1.78 -14.86 16.68
N SER A 115 1.62 -16.16 16.86
CA SER A 115 0.69 -16.94 16.05
C SER A 115 -0.75 -16.81 16.57
N TRP A 116 -1.72 -17.00 15.69
CA TRP A 116 -3.15 -16.97 16.01
C TRP A 116 -3.52 -17.86 17.20
N GLN A 117 -2.90 -19.05 17.30
CA GLN A 117 -3.18 -20.03 18.36
C GLN A 117 -2.70 -19.57 19.75
N THR A 118 -1.75 -18.64 19.80
CA THR A 118 -1.25 -18.08 21.08
C THR A 118 -2.13 -16.97 21.63
N LEU A 119 -3.07 -16.46 20.83
CA LEU A 119 -4.01 -15.44 21.24
C LEU A 119 -5.10 -16.06 22.14
N SER A 120 -5.50 -15.31 23.16
CA SER A 120 -6.68 -15.65 23.97
C SER A 120 -7.95 -15.60 23.14
N HIS A 121 -9.01 -16.25 23.62
CA HIS A 121 -10.30 -16.26 22.93
C HIS A 121 -10.88 -14.85 22.74
N THR A 122 -10.68 -13.96 23.71
CA THR A 122 -11.12 -12.56 23.61
C THR A 122 -10.38 -11.80 22.51
N GLU A 123 -9.06 -11.96 22.44
CA GLU A 123 -8.23 -11.33 21.40
C GLU A 123 -8.60 -11.85 20.01
N GLN A 124 -8.80 -13.18 19.88
CA GLN A 124 -9.26 -13.81 18.64
C GLN A 124 -10.64 -13.28 18.22
N ASN A 125 -11.57 -13.10 19.15
CA ASN A 125 -12.92 -12.60 18.83
C ASN A 125 -12.89 -11.16 18.33
N ILE A 126 -12.07 -10.30 18.93
CA ILE A 126 -11.91 -8.90 18.48
C ILE A 126 -11.28 -8.87 17.08
N ALA A 127 -10.18 -9.60 16.89
CA ALA A 127 -9.51 -9.68 15.59
C ALA A 127 -10.44 -10.28 14.51
N SER A 128 -11.20 -11.32 14.83
CA SER A 128 -12.16 -11.95 13.91
C SER A 128 -13.27 -10.99 13.47
N THR A 129 -13.76 -10.15 14.39
CA THR A 129 -14.78 -9.13 14.09
C THR A 129 -14.23 -8.09 13.13
N LEU A 130 -12.97 -7.68 13.30
CA LEU A 130 -12.33 -6.74 12.39
C LEU A 130 -12.06 -7.38 11.01
N PHE A 131 -11.58 -8.61 10.98
CA PHE A 131 -11.35 -9.34 9.74
C PHE A 131 -12.62 -9.62 8.96
N SER A 132 -13.75 -9.94 9.62
CA SER A 132 -15.01 -10.13 8.90
C SER A 132 -15.52 -8.85 8.23
N GLN A 133 -15.15 -7.68 8.76
CA GLN A 133 -15.49 -6.38 8.18
C GLN A 133 -14.52 -5.94 7.08
N LYS A 134 -13.24 -6.32 7.19
CA LYS A 134 -12.15 -5.71 6.41
C LYS A 134 -11.38 -6.65 5.49
N SER A 135 -11.59 -7.97 5.56
CA SER A 135 -10.83 -8.94 4.77
C SER A 135 -10.90 -8.69 3.27
N GLY A 136 -12.09 -8.36 2.74
CA GLY A 136 -12.26 -8.03 1.32
C GLY A 136 -11.43 -6.82 0.88
N ASP A 137 -11.35 -5.78 1.70
CA ASP A 137 -10.55 -4.58 1.43
C ASP A 137 -9.04 -4.82 1.60
N TRP A 138 -8.66 -5.66 2.55
CA TRP A 138 -7.26 -5.82 2.94
C TRP A 138 -6.50 -6.85 2.12
N PHE A 139 -7.20 -7.86 1.59
CA PHE A 139 -6.58 -8.98 0.88
C PHE A 139 -7.05 -9.09 -0.58
N ASP A 140 -7.74 -8.08 -1.10
CA ASP A 140 -8.23 -8.00 -2.49
C ASP A 140 -8.98 -9.26 -2.93
N LEU A 141 -9.74 -9.86 -2.00
CA LEU A 141 -10.41 -11.14 -2.23
C LEU A 141 -11.60 -10.94 -3.17
N PRO A 142 -11.75 -11.76 -4.22
CA PRO A 142 -12.94 -11.74 -5.03
C PRO A 142 -14.17 -12.13 -4.20
N PHE A 143 -15.31 -11.48 -4.47
CA PHE A 143 -16.59 -11.72 -3.78
C PHE A 143 -17.07 -13.20 -3.78
N THR A 144 -16.44 -14.05 -4.59
CA THR A 144 -16.79 -15.46 -4.79
C THR A 144 -15.89 -16.45 -4.03
N GLU A 145 -14.83 -15.98 -3.35
CA GLU A 145 -13.98 -16.86 -2.55
C GLU A 145 -14.72 -17.38 -1.32
N LYS A 146 -14.42 -18.64 -0.94
CA LYS A 146 -14.87 -19.22 0.35
C LYS A 146 -14.48 -18.26 1.46
N GLU A 147 -15.35 -18.10 2.46
CA GLU A 147 -15.08 -17.31 3.66
C GLU A 147 -13.68 -17.62 4.20
N ILE A 148 -12.76 -16.67 4.05
CA ILE A 148 -11.42 -16.82 4.62
C ILE A 148 -11.54 -16.75 6.14
N THR A 149 -10.86 -17.66 6.83
CA THR A 149 -10.92 -17.69 8.29
C THR A 149 -10.12 -16.53 8.89
N ALA A 150 -10.48 -16.10 10.09
CA ALA A 150 -9.73 -15.08 10.82
C ALA A 150 -8.27 -15.50 11.07
N GLN A 151 -8.01 -16.80 11.26
CA GLN A 151 -6.67 -17.34 11.34
C GLN A 151 -5.87 -17.10 10.04
N GLN A 152 -6.48 -17.37 8.89
CA GLN A 152 -5.83 -17.12 7.60
C GLN A 152 -5.58 -15.63 7.40
N CYS A 153 -6.54 -14.75 7.75
CA CYS A 153 -6.33 -13.30 7.72
C CYS A 153 -5.12 -12.88 8.55
N TRP A 154 -4.98 -13.40 9.77
CA TRP A 154 -3.85 -13.10 10.64
C TRP A 154 -2.52 -13.53 10.02
N GLN A 155 -2.48 -14.68 9.35
CA GLN A 155 -1.29 -15.21 8.69
C GLN A 155 -0.94 -14.43 7.41
N MET A 156 -1.94 -14.06 6.61
CA MET A 156 -1.74 -13.31 5.37
C MET A 156 -1.13 -11.92 5.60
N LEU A 157 -1.33 -11.33 6.78
CA LEU A 157 -0.68 -10.07 7.16
C LEU A 157 0.85 -10.20 7.40
N ASP A 158 1.36 -11.42 7.53
CA ASP A 158 2.79 -11.72 7.66
C ASP A 158 3.45 -12.10 6.32
N GLU A 159 2.65 -12.34 5.29
CA GLU A 159 3.16 -12.76 3.99
C GLU A 159 3.83 -11.61 3.25
N MET A 160 4.90 -11.89 2.52
CA MET A 160 5.54 -10.86 1.71
C MET A 160 4.59 -10.43 0.58
N PRO A 161 4.30 -9.12 0.42
CA PRO A 161 3.43 -8.63 -0.63
C PRO A 161 3.98 -8.92 -2.02
N ILE A 162 3.06 -9.17 -2.95
CA ILE A 162 3.36 -9.39 -4.36
C ILE A 162 3.82 -8.07 -4.98
N SER A 163 4.97 -8.09 -5.64
CA SER A 163 5.42 -6.96 -6.46
C SER A 163 4.65 -6.93 -7.78
N PHE A 164 4.07 -5.78 -8.11
CA PHE A 164 3.40 -5.55 -9.39
C PHE A 164 4.32 -4.79 -10.34
N GLY A 165 4.15 -5.03 -11.65
CA GLY A 165 4.75 -4.19 -12.68
C GLY A 165 4.10 -2.81 -12.65
N PHE A 166 4.93 -1.77 -12.66
CA PHE A 166 4.47 -0.38 -12.66
C PHE A 166 3.51 -0.04 -11.51
N ASP A 167 3.95 -0.27 -10.27
CA ASP A 167 3.25 0.22 -9.09
C ASP A 167 3.46 1.74 -8.96
N MET A 168 2.40 2.51 -9.24
CA MET A 168 2.43 3.98 -9.28
C MET A 168 2.68 4.60 -7.90
N ARG A 169 2.50 3.83 -6.82
CA ARG A 169 2.73 4.29 -5.44
C ARG A 169 4.23 4.48 -5.12
N PHE A 170 5.12 3.93 -5.95
CA PHE A 170 6.54 4.29 -5.91
C PHE A 170 6.83 5.70 -6.42
N LEU A 171 5.96 6.24 -7.28
CA LEU A 171 6.13 7.58 -7.88
C LEU A 171 5.48 8.65 -7.00
N ILE A 172 4.22 8.42 -6.64
CA ILE A 172 3.43 9.31 -5.78
C ILE A 172 2.99 8.46 -4.60
N PRO A 173 3.48 8.71 -3.38
CA PRO A 173 3.11 7.90 -2.22
C PRO A 173 1.61 7.92 -1.93
N THR A 174 1.08 6.77 -1.52
CA THR A 174 -0.25 6.65 -0.91
C THR A 174 -0.22 7.07 0.57
N GLN A 175 -1.37 7.10 1.25
CA GLN A 175 -1.48 7.51 2.65
C GLN A 175 -1.83 6.33 3.55
N LEU A 176 -1.07 6.16 4.64
CA LEU A 176 -1.25 5.01 5.53
C LEU A 176 -2.68 4.91 6.10
N PHE A 177 -3.28 6.04 6.41
CA PHE A 177 -4.60 6.09 7.03
C PHE A 177 -5.69 5.53 6.11
N ALA A 178 -5.68 5.96 4.84
CA ALA A 178 -6.57 5.44 3.81
C ALA A 178 -6.33 3.95 3.55
N GLU A 179 -5.07 3.50 3.52
CA GLU A 179 -4.71 2.10 3.29
C GLU A 179 -5.19 1.14 4.40
N ILE A 180 -5.23 1.60 5.66
CA ILE A 180 -5.85 0.86 6.76
C ILE A 180 -7.37 0.90 6.63
N ASN A 181 -7.94 2.05 6.25
CA ASN A 181 -9.40 2.21 6.05
C ASN A 181 -9.93 1.32 4.92
N GLY A 182 -9.12 1.06 3.89
CA GLY A 182 -9.39 0.15 2.78
C GLY A 182 -10.18 0.79 1.64
N THR A 183 -10.45 -0.01 0.61
CA THR A 183 -11.12 0.41 -0.63
C THR A 183 -12.55 0.87 -0.38
N SER A 184 -13.32 0.09 0.37
CA SER A 184 -14.69 0.46 0.72
C SER A 184 -14.78 1.60 1.75
N GLY A 185 -13.70 1.87 2.51
CA GLY A 185 -13.74 2.75 3.67
C GLY A 185 -14.58 2.16 4.81
N ASN A 186 -15.25 2.99 5.62
CA ASN A 186 -16.13 2.55 6.73
C ASN A 186 -15.44 1.97 7.97
N LEU A 187 -14.10 1.94 8.03
CA LEU A 187 -13.41 1.66 9.29
C LEU A 187 -13.31 2.94 10.14
N PHE A 188 -12.99 4.05 9.48
CA PHE A 188 -12.93 5.39 10.04
C PHE A 188 -13.75 6.35 9.19
N ASP A 189 -14.15 7.48 9.77
CA ASP A 189 -14.63 8.64 9.01
C ASP A 189 -13.43 9.37 8.36
N TYR A 190 -12.85 8.73 7.36
CA TYR A 190 -11.69 9.18 6.60
C TYR A 190 -11.80 8.73 5.14
N GLN A 191 -11.01 9.31 4.25
CA GLN A 191 -10.98 8.94 2.84
C GLN A 191 -10.65 7.45 2.66
N SER A 192 -11.31 6.79 1.70
CA SER A 192 -11.01 5.41 1.30
C SER A 192 -9.96 5.38 0.20
N THR A 193 -9.25 4.26 0.02
CA THR A 193 -8.27 4.15 -1.08
C THR A 193 -8.94 4.27 -2.45
N PHE A 194 -10.21 3.90 -2.59
CA PHE A 194 -10.95 4.08 -3.84
C PHE A 194 -10.97 5.54 -4.30
N HIS A 195 -11.20 6.48 -3.38
CA HIS A 195 -11.21 7.91 -3.69
C HIS A 195 -9.79 8.45 -3.78
N LEU A 196 -8.94 8.10 -2.81
CA LEU A 196 -7.55 8.59 -2.79
C LEU A 196 -6.78 8.22 -4.06
N TYR A 197 -6.95 6.98 -4.54
CA TYR A 197 -6.25 6.53 -5.74
C TYR A 197 -6.71 7.29 -6.98
N HIS A 198 -8.01 7.59 -7.08
CA HIS A 198 -8.49 8.42 -8.17
C HIS A 198 -7.89 9.83 -8.12
N ASP A 199 -7.81 10.44 -6.93
CA ASP A 199 -7.24 11.79 -6.76
C ASP A 199 -5.73 11.84 -7.04
N LEU A 200 -4.99 10.79 -6.69
CA LEU A 200 -3.53 10.73 -6.86
C LEU A 200 -3.10 10.28 -8.25
N TYR A 201 -3.79 9.28 -8.83
CA TYR A 201 -3.34 8.57 -10.02
C TYR A 201 -4.31 8.66 -11.20
N GLU A 202 -5.49 9.23 -11.02
CA GLU A 202 -6.63 9.22 -11.96
C GLU A 202 -7.12 7.80 -12.33
N THR A 203 -6.59 6.78 -11.66
CA THR A 203 -7.01 5.38 -11.74
C THR A 203 -7.28 4.83 -10.35
N ARG A 204 -8.24 3.90 -10.27
CA ARG A 204 -8.59 3.23 -9.01
C ARG A 204 -7.73 2.00 -8.74
N TRP A 205 -6.89 1.62 -9.70
CA TRP A 205 -5.96 0.50 -9.58
C TRP A 205 -4.57 0.98 -9.98
N PRO A 206 -3.72 1.38 -9.03
CA PRO A 206 -2.44 2.05 -9.30
C PRO A 206 -1.32 1.09 -9.72
N HIS A 207 -1.65 0.12 -10.60
CA HIS A 207 -0.74 -0.90 -11.10
C HIS A 207 -0.91 -1.12 -12.59
N GLY A 208 0.19 -1.40 -13.28
CA GLY A 208 0.17 -1.90 -14.64
C GLY A 208 -0.05 -3.41 -14.68
N LEU A 209 -0.97 -3.86 -15.53
CA LEU A 209 -1.22 -5.27 -15.81
C LEU A 209 -0.64 -5.63 -17.18
N ASN A 210 -0.31 -6.90 -17.39
CA ASN A 210 0.24 -7.41 -18.66
C ASN A 210 1.46 -6.62 -19.18
N VAL A 211 2.31 -6.12 -18.28
CA VAL A 211 3.43 -5.25 -18.63
C VAL A 211 4.40 -5.98 -19.57
N LYS A 212 4.64 -5.40 -20.74
CA LYS A 212 5.59 -5.87 -21.75
C LYS A 212 6.61 -4.76 -22.02
N ILE A 213 7.88 -5.11 -21.93
CA ILE A 213 8.99 -4.17 -22.11
C ILE A 213 9.74 -4.55 -23.38
N SER A 214 9.78 -3.62 -24.34
CA SER A 214 10.50 -3.74 -25.60
C SER A 214 11.67 -2.77 -25.61
N GLN A 215 12.91 -3.29 -25.60
CA GLN A 215 14.09 -2.45 -25.69
C GLN A 215 14.40 -2.16 -27.16
N GLN A 216 14.37 -0.89 -27.57
CA GLN A 216 14.69 -0.49 -28.95
C GLN A 216 16.19 -0.22 -29.09
N THR A 217 16.74 0.58 -28.18
CA THR A 217 18.18 0.86 -28.09
C THR A 217 18.62 0.90 -26.62
N LYS A 218 19.89 1.18 -26.33
CA LYS A 218 20.32 1.35 -24.93
C LYS A 218 19.70 2.56 -24.24
N ALA A 219 19.28 3.58 -25.00
CA ALA A 219 18.73 4.85 -24.51
C ALA A 219 17.22 4.97 -24.70
N GLU A 220 16.58 3.97 -25.31
CA GLU A 220 15.18 4.01 -25.69
C GLU A 220 14.49 2.67 -25.41
N MET A 221 13.32 2.75 -24.79
CA MET A 221 12.47 1.59 -24.56
C MET A 221 11.00 1.93 -24.69
N GLU A 222 10.23 0.93 -25.09
CA GLU A 222 8.78 0.97 -25.14
C GLU A 222 8.19 0.05 -24.08
N ILE A 223 7.10 0.48 -23.48
CA ILE A 223 6.37 -0.29 -22.49
C ILE A 223 4.91 -0.32 -22.87
N ASP A 224 4.37 -1.52 -23.08
CA ASP A 224 2.94 -1.73 -23.22
C ASP A 224 2.41 -2.30 -21.89
N PHE A 225 1.29 -1.75 -21.39
CA PHE A 225 0.62 -2.27 -20.20
C PHE A 225 -0.87 -1.92 -20.22
N ASP A 226 -1.66 -2.68 -19.48
CA ASP A 226 -3.09 -2.44 -19.34
C ASP A 226 -3.41 -1.83 -17.97
N THR A 227 -4.40 -0.93 -17.94
CA THR A 227 -4.99 -0.41 -16.70
C THR A 227 -6.49 -0.62 -16.70
N LEU A 228 -7.06 -0.64 -15.49
CA LEU A 228 -8.48 -0.80 -15.29
C LEU A 228 -9.19 0.54 -15.26
N TRP A 229 -10.29 0.66 -16.02
CA TRP A 229 -11.25 1.78 -16.06
C TRP A 229 -10.72 3.13 -16.54
N SER A 230 -9.44 3.43 -16.40
CA SER A 230 -8.82 4.67 -16.87
C SER A 230 -7.31 4.50 -17.08
N PRO A 231 -6.70 5.29 -17.98
CA PRO A 231 -5.25 5.41 -18.06
C PRO A 231 -4.71 6.13 -16.80
N PRO A 232 -3.40 6.03 -16.52
CA PRO A 232 -2.76 6.86 -15.50
C PRO A 232 -2.90 8.35 -15.84
N GLY A 233 -3.07 9.18 -14.82
CA GLY A 233 -3.13 10.63 -14.96
C GLY A 233 -1.80 11.28 -15.35
N GLU A 234 -1.87 12.50 -15.86
CA GLU A 234 -0.69 13.26 -16.33
C GLU A 234 0.36 13.39 -15.22
N ARG A 235 -0.09 13.61 -13.97
CA ARG A 235 0.77 13.74 -12.79
C ARG A 235 1.64 12.49 -12.56
N VAL A 236 1.12 11.29 -12.83
CA VAL A 236 1.87 10.04 -12.70
C VAL A 236 2.98 9.99 -13.73
N ILE A 237 2.66 10.34 -14.98
CA ILE A 237 3.63 10.33 -16.08
C ILE A 237 4.70 11.41 -15.89
N SER A 238 4.34 12.59 -15.41
CA SER A 238 5.29 13.66 -15.03
C SER A 238 6.21 13.20 -13.91
N SER A 239 5.66 12.61 -12.84
CA SER A 239 6.46 12.10 -11.72
C SER A 239 7.44 11.00 -12.17
N LEU A 240 7.01 10.14 -13.11
CA LEU A 240 7.88 9.14 -13.74
C LEU A 240 9.02 9.79 -14.53
N SER A 241 8.71 10.80 -15.36
CA SER A 241 9.69 11.53 -16.17
C SER A 241 10.72 12.23 -15.29
N GLU A 242 10.27 12.92 -14.24
CA GLU A 242 11.11 13.66 -13.30
C GLU A 242 12.01 12.73 -12.48
N MET A 243 11.42 11.71 -11.83
CA MET A 243 12.13 10.81 -10.92
C MET A 243 13.31 10.10 -11.59
N TYR A 244 13.13 9.70 -12.85
CA TYR A 244 14.16 8.98 -13.61
C TYR A 244 14.87 9.87 -14.62
N SER A 245 14.57 11.16 -14.70
CA SER A 245 15.24 12.06 -15.63
C SER A 245 15.20 11.60 -17.10
N CYS A 246 14.04 11.11 -17.55
CA CYS A 246 13.78 10.63 -18.91
C CYS A 246 12.61 11.38 -19.56
N ASP A 247 12.61 11.52 -20.88
CA ASP A 247 11.43 11.96 -21.63
C ASP A 247 10.45 10.80 -21.76
N VAL A 248 9.16 11.06 -21.51
CA VAL A 248 8.12 10.03 -21.52
C VAL A 248 6.94 10.48 -22.38
N LEU A 249 6.70 9.75 -23.47
CA LEU A 249 5.53 9.89 -24.31
C LEU A 249 4.52 8.79 -23.93
N HIS A 250 3.31 9.17 -23.53
CA HIS A 250 2.24 8.23 -23.18
C HIS A 250 1.11 8.27 -24.21
N THR A 251 0.74 7.11 -24.72
CA THR A 251 -0.42 6.94 -25.60
C THR A 251 -1.31 5.85 -25.03
N PHE A 252 -2.63 5.99 -25.17
CA PHE A 252 -3.57 4.99 -24.69
C PHE A 252 -4.77 4.86 -25.63
N SER A 253 -5.51 3.76 -25.52
CA SER A 253 -6.74 3.55 -26.28
C SER A 253 -7.76 4.67 -26.00
N GLY A 254 -7.82 5.67 -26.89
CA GLY A 254 -8.68 6.85 -26.76
C GLY A 254 -7.98 8.21 -26.62
N GLY A 255 -6.64 8.29 -26.57
CA GLY A 255 -5.93 9.57 -26.42
C GLY A 255 -4.40 9.51 -26.43
N ILE A 256 -3.76 10.68 -26.32
CA ILE A 256 -2.29 10.86 -26.29
C ILE A 256 -1.93 11.94 -25.26
N GLN A 257 -0.94 11.67 -24.41
CA GLN A 257 -0.29 12.62 -23.48
C GLN A 257 1.21 12.71 -23.78
N LYS A 258 1.75 13.92 -24.02
CA LYS A 258 3.18 14.12 -24.30
C LYS A 258 3.81 14.94 -23.18
N ILE A 259 4.77 14.37 -22.46
CA ILE A 259 5.47 15.05 -21.37
C ILE A 259 6.96 15.09 -21.69
N ARG A 260 7.54 16.29 -21.56
CA ARG A 260 8.98 16.53 -21.77
C ARG A 260 9.60 16.93 -20.45
N LYS A 261 10.86 16.57 -20.27
CA LYS A 261 11.68 16.97 -19.13
C LYS A 261 11.57 18.49 -18.88
N CYS A 262 11.20 18.88 -17.67
CA CYS A 262 11.36 20.25 -17.16
C CYS A 262 12.54 20.28 -16.19
#